data_AF-K9B523-F1
#
_entry.id   AF-K9B523-F1
#
_cell.length_a   1.000
_cell.length_b   1.000
_cell.length_c   1.000
_cell.angle_alpha   90.00
_cell.angle_beta   90.00
_cell.angle_gamma   90.00
#
_symmetry.space_group_name_H-M   'P 1'
#
loop_
_entity.id
_entity.type
_entity.pdbx_description
1 polymer ?
#
loop_
_entity_poly.entity_id
_entity_poly.type
_entity_poly.pdbx_seq_one_letter_code
_entity_poly.pdbx_strand_id
1 'polypeptide(L)'
;MAQLTGQVIAAQGKTLVYGGGRSGLMGVVADSALQAGGRVVGVIPHALVDRELVHTGLTELYRVNNMHERKTKMAELSDAFVALPGGAGTLEEIFEQWTWSQLGIHQKPCAFLNVNGFYTDLLKMLQASVDSGFTQARFVDKLIVAEQIEEVLAAFAAYQPAAPKWLSSTEIQA
;
A
#
# COMPACT_ATOMS: atom_id res chain seq x y z
N MET A 1 11.54 -7.17 9.80
CA MET A 1 10.49 -6.88 8.80
C MET A 1 10.91 -5.78 7.84
N ALA A 2 10.93 -4.49 8.18
CA ALA A 2 11.09 -3.42 7.17
C ALA A 2 12.38 -3.53 6.30
N GLN A 3 13.50 -3.94 6.90
CA GLN A 3 14.74 -4.21 6.15
C GLN A 3 14.57 -5.33 5.12
N LEU A 4 13.98 -6.46 5.55
CA LEU A 4 13.70 -7.59 4.68
C LEU A 4 12.73 -7.19 3.56
N THR A 5 11.71 -6.39 3.87
CA THR A 5 10.78 -5.86 2.87
C THR A 5 11.50 -5.11 1.76
N GLY A 6 12.39 -4.17 2.09
CA GLY A 6 13.14 -3.43 1.08
C GLY A 6 14.07 -4.33 0.26
N GLN A 7 14.79 -5.24 0.92
CA GLN A 7 15.69 -6.20 0.29
C GLN A 7 14.96 -7.12 -0.70
N VAL A 8 13.82 -7.68 -0.31
CA VAL A 8 13.05 -8.62 -1.15
C VAL A 8 12.44 -7.91 -2.35
N ILE A 9 11.88 -6.71 -2.16
CA ILE A 9 11.35 -5.89 -3.27
C ILE A 9 12.45 -5.64 -4.30
N ALA A 10 13.63 -5.19 -3.85
CA ALA A 10 14.79 -4.95 -4.71
C ALA A 10 15.28 -6.23 -5.40
N ALA A 11 15.42 -7.33 -4.68
CA ALA A 11 15.90 -8.61 -5.22
C ALA A 11 14.97 -9.19 -6.30
N GLN A 12 13.66 -8.89 -6.23
CA GLN A 12 12.70 -9.27 -7.26
C GLN A 12 12.62 -8.27 -8.44
N GLY A 13 13.54 -7.30 -8.52
CA GLY A 13 13.57 -6.28 -9.57
C GLY A 13 12.38 -5.31 -9.55
N LYS A 14 11.65 -5.22 -8.42
CA LYS A 14 10.49 -4.34 -8.26
C LYS A 14 10.93 -2.97 -7.73
N THR A 15 10.15 -1.94 -8.07
CA THR A 15 10.37 -0.58 -7.56
C THR A 15 9.60 -0.37 -6.26
N LEU A 16 10.24 0.22 -5.26
CA LEU A 16 9.59 0.68 -4.04
C LEU A 16 9.07 2.11 -4.23
N VAL A 17 7.76 2.32 -4.11
CA VAL A 17 7.12 3.65 -4.10
C VAL A 17 6.61 3.95 -2.69
N TYR A 18 6.96 5.11 -2.13
CA TYR A 18 6.56 5.50 -0.77
C TYR A 18 6.50 7.03 -0.56
N GLY A 19 6.20 7.47 0.67
CA GLY A 19 6.01 8.88 1.05
C GLY A 19 7.26 9.77 1.13
N GLY A 20 8.46 9.30 0.78
CA GLY A 20 9.65 10.15 0.64
C GLY A 20 10.38 10.56 1.93
N GLY A 21 9.86 10.24 3.11
CA GLY A 21 10.47 10.55 4.42
C GLY A 21 11.50 9.53 4.89
N ARG A 22 12.52 9.96 5.63
CA ARG A 22 13.61 9.11 6.15
C ARG A 22 13.37 8.60 7.59
N SER A 23 12.30 9.04 8.25
CA SER A 23 12.01 8.70 9.65
C SER A 23 11.45 7.27 9.81
N GLY A 24 11.74 6.63 10.95
CA GLY A 24 11.13 5.35 11.34
C GLY A 24 11.25 4.24 10.30
N LEU A 25 10.19 3.43 10.14
CA LEU A 25 10.18 2.30 9.22
C LEU A 25 10.30 2.72 7.74
N MET A 26 9.84 3.93 7.40
CA MET A 26 9.95 4.47 6.05
C MET A 26 11.41 4.59 5.60
N GLY A 27 12.28 5.14 6.45
CA GLY A 27 13.71 5.19 6.17
C GLY A 27 14.33 3.80 6.06
N VAL A 28 13.96 2.89 6.97
CA VAL A 28 14.51 1.53 7.02
C VAL A 28 14.18 0.73 5.75
N VAL A 29 12.93 0.78 5.27
CA VAL A 29 12.53 0.06 4.04
C VAL A 29 13.18 0.68 2.79
N ALA A 30 13.30 2.01 2.73
CA ALA A 30 13.94 2.71 1.62
C ALA A 30 15.45 2.44 1.56
N ASP A 31 16.16 2.61 2.67
CA ASP A 31 17.61 2.40 2.76
C ASP A 31 17.97 0.94 2.41
N SER A 32 17.20 -0.03 2.91
CA SER A 32 17.47 -1.45 2.65
C SER A 32 17.21 -1.84 1.19
N ALA A 33 16.19 -1.27 0.54
CA ALA A 33 15.96 -1.45 -0.89
C ALA A 33 17.11 -0.85 -1.72
N LEU A 34 17.54 0.37 -1.40
CA LEU A 34 18.66 1.05 -2.09
C LEU A 34 19.98 0.27 -1.92
N GLN A 35 20.27 -0.20 -0.70
CA GLN A 35 21.47 -1.01 -0.40
C GLN A 35 21.49 -2.34 -1.17
N ALA A 36 20.32 -2.91 -1.45
CA ALA A 36 20.17 -4.10 -2.28
C ALA A 36 20.20 -3.79 -3.80
N GLY A 37 20.50 -2.55 -4.19
CA GLY A 37 20.55 -2.12 -5.60
C GLY A 37 19.18 -1.88 -6.24
N GLY A 38 18.12 -1.82 -5.44
CA GLY A 38 16.75 -1.56 -5.90
C GLY A 38 16.49 -0.10 -6.25
N ARG A 39 15.42 0.12 -7.02
CA ARG A 39 14.93 1.45 -7.36
C ARG A 39 13.90 1.90 -6.31
N VAL A 40 14.07 3.10 -5.76
CA VAL A 40 13.17 3.69 -4.77
C VAL A 40 12.70 5.08 -5.20
N VAL A 41 11.38 5.25 -5.23
CA VAL A 41 10.69 6.48 -5.65
C VAL A 41 9.92 7.05 -4.45
N GLY A 42 10.24 8.29 -4.09
CA GLY A 42 9.52 9.04 -3.06
C GLY A 42 8.52 10.03 -3.65
N VAL A 43 7.41 10.25 -2.95
CA VAL A 43 6.47 11.35 -3.25
C VAL A 43 6.21 12.11 -1.96
N ILE A 44 6.52 13.41 -1.93
CA ILE A 44 6.37 14.23 -0.73
C ILE A 44 5.75 15.60 -1.01
N PRO A 45 4.82 16.09 -0.19
CA PRO A 45 4.33 17.46 -0.29
C PRO A 45 5.42 18.48 0.07
N HIS A 46 5.41 19.63 -0.60
CA HIS A 46 6.31 20.74 -0.29
C HIS A 46 6.28 21.12 1.21
N ALA A 47 5.10 21.14 1.82
CA ALA A 47 4.92 21.50 3.23
C ALA A 47 5.54 20.49 4.23
N LEU A 48 5.88 19.28 3.78
CA LEU A 48 6.42 18.22 4.65
C LEU A 48 7.91 17.98 4.46
N VAL A 49 8.56 18.68 3.52
CA VAL A 49 9.99 18.48 3.20
C VAL A 49 10.87 18.61 4.45
N ASP A 50 10.68 19.66 5.23
CA ASP A 50 11.49 19.91 6.44
C ASP A 50 11.01 19.09 7.64
N ARG A 51 9.74 18.67 7.66
CA ARG A 51 9.11 17.99 8.81
C ARG A 51 9.33 16.47 8.81
N GLU A 52 9.31 15.84 7.63
CA GLU A 52 9.40 14.39 7.45
C GLU A 52 10.84 13.90 7.21
N LEU A 53 11.83 14.80 7.33
CA LEU A 53 13.24 14.55 7.04
C LEU A 53 13.39 13.87 5.68
N VAL A 54 13.25 14.63 4.59
CA VAL A 54 13.33 14.09 3.23
C VAL A 54 14.54 13.18 3.03
N HIS A 55 14.26 12.02 2.43
CA HIS A 55 15.30 11.09 2.06
C HIS A 55 16.04 11.58 0.80
N THR A 56 17.28 12.03 0.96
CA THR A 56 18.07 12.63 -0.14
C THR A 56 18.73 11.60 -1.06
N GLY A 57 18.85 10.34 -0.63
CA GLY A 57 19.45 9.25 -1.41
C GLY A 57 18.51 8.45 -2.31
N LEU A 58 17.28 8.92 -2.54
CA LEU A 58 16.31 8.18 -3.36
C LEU A 58 16.69 8.19 -4.84
N THR A 59 16.25 7.16 -5.58
CA THR A 59 16.43 7.12 -7.04
C THR A 59 15.63 8.21 -7.74
N GLU A 60 14.45 8.53 -7.22
CA GLU A 60 13.61 9.62 -7.69
C GLU A 60 12.77 10.18 -6.55
N LEU A 61 12.51 11.50 -6.58
CA LEU A 61 11.68 12.17 -5.59
C LEU A 61 10.75 13.16 -6.29
N TYR A 62 9.45 12.91 -6.20
CA TYR A 62 8.40 13.82 -6.62
C TYR A 62 8.03 14.77 -5.48
N ARG A 63 7.99 16.07 -5.78
CA ARG A 63 7.45 17.08 -4.87
C ARG A 63 6.07 17.52 -5.38
N VAL A 64 5.09 17.55 -4.50
CA VAL A 64 3.69 17.85 -4.83
C VAL A 64 3.10 18.93 -3.92
N ASN A 65 1.95 19.49 -4.26
CA ASN A 65 1.39 20.65 -3.56
C ASN A 65 0.69 20.27 -2.25
N ASN A 66 0.07 19.09 -2.19
CA ASN A 66 -0.77 18.69 -1.05
C ASN A 66 -0.82 17.16 -0.86
N MET A 67 -1.49 16.73 0.21
CA MET A 67 -1.62 15.31 0.55
C MET A 67 -2.46 14.50 -0.44
N HIS A 68 -3.46 15.10 -1.09
CA HIS A 68 -4.25 14.41 -2.10
C HIS A 68 -3.41 14.10 -3.33
N GLU A 69 -2.67 15.09 -3.85
CA GLU A 69 -1.73 14.88 -4.96
C GLU A 69 -0.66 13.84 -4.62
N ARG A 70 -0.18 13.81 -3.37
CA ARG A 70 0.79 12.81 -2.90
C ARG A 70 0.22 11.40 -3.05
N LYS A 71 -0.97 11.16 -2.51
CA LYS A 71 -1.61 9.83 -2.54
C LYS A 71 -1.99 9.41 -3.96
N THR A 72 -2.55 10.33 -4.76
CA THR A 72 -2.83 10.08 -6.18
C THR A 72 -1.56 9.71 -6.94
N LYS A 73 -0.47 10.47 -6.79
CA LYS A 73 0.78 10.19 -7.50
C LYS A 73 1.41 8.86 -7.06
N MET A 74 1.37 8.53 -5.76
CA MET A 74 1.79 7.21 -5.28
C MET A 74 0.95 6.09 -5.89
N ALA A 75 -0.37 6.28 -5.98
CA ALA A 75 -1.28 5.31 -6.58
C ALA A 75 -1.07 5.14 -8.08
N GLU A 76 -0.77 6.21 -8.83
CA GLU A 76 -0.41 6.15 -10.25
C GLU A 76 0.88 5.36 -10.50
N LEU A 77 1.89 5.55 -9.66
CA LEU A 77 3.20 4.94 -9.78
C LEU A 77 3.28 3.48 -9.30
N SER A 78 2.24 2.99 -8.61
CA SER A 78 2.25 1.67 -7.95
C SER A 78 1.33 0.68 -8.66
N ASP A 79 1.72 -0.59 -8.72
CA ASP A 79 0.86 -1.68 -9.23
C ASP A 79 0.11 -2.43 -8.11
N ALA A 80 0.55 -2.25 -6.86
CA ALA A 80 0.03 -2.89 -5.66
C ALA A 80 0.36 -2.07 -4.42
N PHE A 81 -0.36 -2.31 -3.32
CA PHE A 81 -0.20 -1.57 -2.06
C PHE A 81 0.00 -2.52 -0.89
N VAL A 82 0.99 -2.26 -0.04
CA VAL A 82 1.23 -3.03 1.19
C VAL A 82 1.38 -2.09 2.38
N ALA A 83 0.61 -2.33 3.43
CA ALA A 83 0.72 -1.67 4.72
C ALA A 83 1.67 -2.45 5.63
N LEU A 84 2.79 -1.84 5.98
CA LEU A 84 3.65 -2.27 7.08
C LEU A 84 3.11 -1.66 8.39
N PRO A 85 3.33 -2.30 9.55
CA PRO A 85 2.94 -1.78 10.86
C PRO A 85 3.20 -0.27 11.01
N GLY A 86 2.15 0.48 11.33
CA GLY A 86 2.18 1.93 11.32
C GLY A 86 0.97 2.53 12.04
N GLY A 87 1.00 3.85 12.22
CA GLY A 87 -0.05 4.59 12.91
C GLY A 87 -1.23 4.97 12.02
N ALA A 88 -1.98 5.99 12.45
CA ALA A 88 -3.17 6.47 11.75
C ALA A 88 -2.90 6.88 10.29
N GLY A 89 -1.75 7.47 9.98
CA GLY A 89 -1.39 7.84 8.61
C GLY A 89 -1.30 6.62 7.67
N THR A 90 -0.67 5.54 8.13
CA THR A 90 -0.60 4.29 7.36
C THR A 90 -1.98 3.67 7.15
N LEU A 91 -2.83 3.69 8.18
CA LEU A 91 -4.20 3.21 8.07
C LEU A 91 -5.01 4.05 7.08
N GLU A 92 -4.89 5.37 7.15
CA GLU A 92 -5.55 6.30 6.23
C GLU A 92 -5.17 6.03 4.78
N GLU A 93 -3.87 5.88 4.49
CA GLU A 93 -3.38 5.60 3.14
C GLU A 93 -3.88 4.24 2.60
N ILE A 94 -3.80 3.15 3.39
CA ILE A 94 -4.22 1.83 2.90
C ILE A 94 -5.75 1.70 2.80
N PHE A 95 -6.52 2.32 3.71
CA PHE A 95 -7.98 2.33 3.61
C PHE A 95 -8.46 3.10 2.38
N GLU A 96 -7.78 4.18 2.00
CA GLU A 96 -8.10 4.91 0.77
C GLU A 96 -7.89 4.04 -0.47
N GLN A 97 -6.73 3.39 -0.61
CA GLN A 97 -6.46 2.52 -1.76
C GLN A 97 -7.41 1.30 -1.82
N TRP A 98 -7.71 0.70 -0.67
CA TRP A 98 -8.69 -0.37 -0.61
C TRP A 98 -10.08 0.11 -1.02
N THR A 99 -10.50 1.30 -0.55
CA THR A 99 -11.78 1.91 -0.95
C THR A 99 -11.82 2.21 -2.45
N TRP A 100 -10.75 2.76 -3.02
CA TRP A 100 -10.64 3.03 -4.46
C TRP A 100 -10.79 1.76 -5.29
N SER A 101 -10.25 0.63 -4.82
CA SER A 101 -10.49 -0.66 -5.47
C SER A 101 -11.96 -1.07 -5.44
N GLN A 102 -12.66 -0.89 -4.31
CA GLN A 102 -14.10 -1.20 -4.22
C GLN A 102 -14.94 -0.33 -5.17
N LEU A 103 -14.55 0.93 -5.34
CA LEU A 103 -15.21 1.88 -6.23
C LEU A 103 -14.90 1.65 -7.72
N GLY A 104 -13.97 0.75 -8.04
CA GLY A 104 -13.54 0.50 -9.43
C GLY A 104 -12.60 1.55 -10.00
N ILE A 105 -12.04 2.44 -9.16
CA ILE A 105 -11.04 3.43 -9.58
C ILE A 105 -9.74 2.73 -10.04
N HIS A 106 -9.41 1.60 -9.41
CA HIS A 106 -8.38 0.68 -9.87
C HIS A 106 -8.70 -0.77 -9.47
N GLN A 107 -7.91 -1.70 -9.99
CA GLN A 107 -8.00 -3.14 -9.66
C GLN A 107 -6.73 -3.69 -8.99
N LYS A 108 -5.89 -2.81 -8.47
CA LYS A 108 -4.62 -3.13 -7.81
C LYS A 108 -4.84 -3.79 -6.44
N PRO A 109 -4.08 -4.83 -6.06
CA PRO A 109 -4.22 -5.48 -4.75
C PRO A 109 -3.76 -4.59 -3.59
N CYS A 110 -4.40 -4.79 -2.44
CA CYS A 110 -4.02 -4.18 -1.16
C CYS A 110 -3.70 -5.28 -0.13
N ALA A 111 -2.61 -5.12 0.61
CA ALA A 111 -2.15 -6.09 1.59
C ALA A 111 -1.81 -5.47 2.95
N PHE A 112 -1.97 -6.27 4.00
CA PHE A 112 -1.44 -6.02 5.34
C PHE A 112 -0.31 -7.00 5.63
N LEU A 113 0.89 -6.47 5.93
CA LEU A 113 1.99 -7.27 6.44
C LEU A 113 1.83 -7.42 7.96
N ASN A 114 1.16 -8.48 8.40
CA ASN A 114 0.68 -8.71 9.76
C ASN A 114 1.75 -9.23 10.73
N VAL A 115 2.89 -8.55 10.81
CA VAL A 115 4.01 -8.94 11.67
C VAL A 115 3.57 -9.04 13.13
N ASN A 116 3.84 -10.18 13.77
CA ASN A 116 3.49 -10.45 15.17
C ASN A 116 2.01 -10.17 15.48
N GLY A 117 1.14 -10.30 14.49
CA GLY A 117 -0.28 -10.06 14.65
C GLY A 117 -0.68 -8.59 14.83
N PHE A 118 0.15 -7.61 14.43
CA PHE A 118 -0.12 -6.17 14.59
C PHE A 118 -1.49 -5.72 14.07
N TYR A 119 -1.95 -6.26 12.94
CA TYR A 119 -3.24 -5.96 12.31
C TYR A 119 -4.35 -6.93 12.71
N THR A 120 -4.11 -7.92 13.58
CA THR A 120 -5.10 -8.95 13.93
C THR A 120 -6.42 -8.36 14.43
N ASP A 121 -6.38 -7.39 15.34
CA ASP A 121 -7.61 -6.78 15.87
C ASP A 121 -8.29 -5.85 14.86
N LEU A 122 -7.51 -5.21 13.97
CA LEU A 122 -8.07 -4.45 12.85
C LEU A 122 -8.85 -5.37 11.91
N LEU A 123 -8.29 -6.54 11.58
CA LEU A 123 -8.95 -7.52 10.71
C LEU A 123 -10.25 -8.06 11.34
N LYS A 124 -10.26 -8.29 12.66
CA LYS A 124 -11.50 -8.62 13.39
C LYS A 124 -12.54 -7.51 13.28
N MET A 125 -12.13 -6.24 13.37
CA MET A 125 -13.04 -5.11 13.19
C MET A 125 -13.62 -5.06 11.76
N LEU A 126 -12.81 -5.34 10.74
CA LEU A 126 -13.29 -5.42 9.35
C LEU A 126 -14.32 -6.55 9.19
N GLN A 127 -14.08 -7.70 9.81
CA GLN A 127 -15.05 -8.80 9.81
C GLN A 127 -16.35 -8.41 10.53
N ALA A 128 -16.26 -7.77 11.70
CA ALA A 128 -17.44 -7.30 12.42
C ALA A 128 -18.26 -6.26 11.61
N SER A 129 -17.59 -5.44 10.79
CA SER A 129 -18.23 -4.52 9.85
C SER A 129 -18.99 -5.28 8.75
N VAL A 130 -18.47 -6.42 8.30
CA VAL A 130 -19.19 -7.32 7.37
C VAL A 130 -20.40 -7.94 8.05
N ASP A 131 -20.23 -8.49 9.24
CA ASP A 131 -21.31 -9.15 9.99
C ASP A 131 -22.45 -8.16 10.34
N SER A 132 -22.10 -6.89 10.51
CA SER A 132 -23.05 -5.79 10.76
C SER A 132 -23.65 -5.17 9.48
N GLY A 133 -23.26 -5.63 8.29
CA GLY A 133 -23.79 -5.17 7.01
C GLY A 133 -23.23 -3.84 6.49
N PHE A 134 -22.18 -3.30 7.11
CA PHE A 134 -21.54 -2.06 6.65
C PHE A 134 -20.50 -2.29 5.54
N THR A 135 -19.98 -3.52 5.40
CA THR A 135 -19.04 -3.90 4.36
C THR A 135 -19.47 -5.21 3.72
N GLN A 136 -19.24 -5.38 2.42
CA GLN A 136 -19.53 -6.65 1.76
C GLN A 136 -18.33 -7.60 1.91
N ALA A 137 -18.59 -8.85 2.29
CA ALA A 137 -17.56 -9.88 2.49
C ALA A 137 -16.55 -9.94 1.34
N ARG A 138 -17.05 -9.89 0.09
CA ARG A 138 -16.25 -9.92 -1.14
C ARG A 138 -15.12 -8.88 -1.20
N PHE A 139 -15.21 -7.77 -0.48
CA PHE A 139 -14.14 -6.77 -0.45
C PHE A 139 -13.10 -7.05 0.63
N VAL A 140 -13.51 -7.63 1.77
CA VAL A 140 -12.61 -8.06 2.84
C VAL A 140 -11.86 -9.33 2.43
N ASP A 141 -12.54 -10.28 1.78
CA ASP A 141 -11.96 -11.54 1.28
C ASP A 141 -10.84 -11.33 0.25
N LYS A 142 -10.76 -10.15 -0.35
CA LYS A 142 -9.71 -9.77 -1.32
C LYS A 142 -8.53 -9.05 -0.69
N LEU A 143 -8.59 -8.69 0.59
CA LEU A 143 -7.41 -8.18 1.29
C LEU A 143 -6.41 -9.30 1.48
N ILE A 144 -5.18 -9.07 1.05
CA ILE A 144 -4.08 -10.00 1.27
C ILE A 144 -3.54 -9.77 2.68
N VAL A 145 -3.40 -10.83 3.47
CA VAL A 145 -2.81 -10.77 4.80
C VAL A 145 -1.77 -11.87 4.90
N ALA A 146 -0.55 -11.48 5.27
CA ALA A 146 0.57 -12.39 5.43
C ALA A 146 1.54 -11.85 6.48
N GLU A 147 2.36 -12.72 7.07
CA GLU A 147 3.38 -12.32 8.06
C GLU A 147 4.73 -12.01 7.40
N GLN A 148 4.94 -12.53 6.19
CA GLN A 148 6.17 -12.39 5.43
C GLN A 148 5.92 -11.64 4.12
N ILE A 149 6.89 -10.82 3.70
CA ILE A 149 6.74 -9.99 2.50
C ILE A 149 6.70 -10.83 1.22
N GLU A 150 7.41 -11.95 1.21
CA GLU A 150 7.49 -12.90 0.12
C GLU A 150 6.10 -13.47 -0.21
N GLU A 151 5.32 -13.78 0.81
CA GLU A 151 3.94 -14.26 0.70
C GLU A 151 3.04 -13.16 0.12
N VAL A 152 3.18 -11.91 0.57
CA VAL A 152 2.45 -10.77 0.01
C VAL A 152 2.76 -10.60 -1.48
N LEU A 153 4.05 -10.60 -1.86
CA LEU A 153 4.46 -10.40 -3.25
C LEU A 153 4.04 -11.57 -4.15
N ALA A 154 4.06 -12.80 -3.65
CA ALA A 154 3.54 -13.96 -4.37
C ALA A 154 2.01 -13.84 -4.58
N ALA A 155 1.27 -13.41 -3.55
CA ALA A 155 -0.17 -13.20 -3.63
C ALA A 155 -0.56 -12.08 -4.62
N PHE A 156 0.25 -11.01 -4.74
CA PHE A 156 0.04 -9.97 -5.76
C PHE A 156 0.08 -10.52 -7.19
N ALA A 157 0.98 -11.48 -7.47
CA ALA A 157 1.11 -12.05 -8.82
C ALA A 157 -0.10 -12.91 -9.23
N ALA A 158 -0.82 -13.48 -8.26
CA ALA A 158 -2.02 -14.31 -8.49
C ALA A 158 -3.33 -13.57 -8.21
N TYR A 159 -3.28 -12.26 -7.95
CA TYR A 159 -4.43 -11.51 -7.48
C TYR A 159 -5.52 -11.38 -8.54
N GLN A 160 -6.77 -11.56 -8.11
CA GLN A 160 -7.96 -11.27 -8.91
C GLN A 160 -8.89 -10.34 -8.13
N PRO A 161 -9.23 -9.15 -8.66
CA PRO A 161 -10.05 -8.17 -7.97
C PRO A 161 -11.49 -8.68 -7.74
N ALA A 162 -12.15 -8.13 -6.71
CA ALA A 162 -13.60 -8.26 -6.62
C ALA A 162 -14.29 -7.40 -7.69
N ALA A 163 -15.52 -7.80 -8.06
CA ALA A 163 -16.37 -6.94 -8.86
C ALA A 163 -16.61 -5.58 -8.15
N PRO A 164 -16.49 -4.46 -8.88
CA PRO A 164 -16.74 -3.13 -8.34
C PRO A 164 -18.11 -3.01 -7.64
N LYS A 165 -18.23 -2.04 -6.74
CA LYS A 165 -19.46 -1.79 -5.96
C LYS A 165 -20.65 -1.47 -6.85
N TRP A 166 -20.40 -0.73 -7.93
CA TRP A 166 -21.40 -0.39 -8.93
C TRP A 166 -20.95 -0.98 -10.27
N LEU A 167 -21.49 -2.15 -10.62
CA LEU A 167 -21.50 -2.61 -12.00
C LEU A 167 -22.67 -1.90 -12.68
N SER A 168 -22.44 -1.20 -13.78
CA SER A 168 -23.56 -0.72 -14.57
C SER A 168 -24.29 -1.92 -15.16
N SER A 169 -25.62 -1.92 -15.16
CA SER A 169 -26.43 -2.99 -15.77
C SER A 169 -26.14 -3.20 -17.26
N THR A 170 -25.36 -2.30 -17.88
CA THR A 170 -24.95 -2.31 -19.28
C THR A 170 -23.74 -3.22 -19.55
N GLU A 171 -22.97 -3.60 -18.53
CA GLU A 171 -21.75 -4.43 -18.68
C GLU A 171 -22.02 -5.94 -18.50
N ILE A 172 -23.28 -6.33 -18.29
CA ILE A 172 -23.71 -7.73 -18.14
C ILE A 172 -24.00 -8.39 -19.50
N GLN A 173 -23.96 -7.64 -20.62
CA GLN A 173 -24.33 -8.13 -21.96
C GLN A 173 -23.33 -7.78 -23.08
N ALA A 174 -22.02 -7.75 -22.78
CA ALA A 174 -20.97 -7.75 -23.81
C ALA A 174 -19.99 -8.90 -23.53
#